data_AF-A0A699SQB4-F1
#
_entry.id   AF-A0A699SQB4-F1
#
_cell.length_a   1.000
_cell.length_b   1.000
_cell.length_c   1.000
_cell.angle_alpha   90.00
_cell.angle_beta   90.00
_cell.angle_gamma   90.00
#
_symmetry.space_group_name_H-M   'P 1'
#
loop_
_entity.id
_entity.type
_entity.pdbx_description
1 polymer ?
#
loop_
_entity_poly.entity_id
_entity_poly.type
_entity_poly.pdbx_seq_one_letter_code
_entity_poly.pdbx_strand_id
1 'polypeptide(L)'
;FRGLHFELSFADALVHMPKFAPMFKKPLNNKDKLIELTKTPLNKNCSAVVLKKLLEKLGDAGRFLIPCDFSEFDNCLALADLGASINLMSLSIWKKLRLPTLNDTKMVLELADRTISKPTGVAKNVFVKVGKFYFPADFVVLDFVTDPRVPLILGRPF
;
A
#
# COMPACT_ATOMS: atom_id res chain seq x y z
N PHE A 1 -27.68 -7.14 7.91
CA PHE A 1 -26.71 -8.09 8.49
C PHE A 1 -26.23 -7.53 9.82
N ARG A 2 -26.58 -8.18 10.94
CA ARG A 2 -26.08 -7.82 12.27
C ARG A 2 -24.65 -8.35 12.38
N GLY A 3 -23.69 -7.47 12.68
CA GLY A 3 -22.29 -7.86 12.85
C GLY A 3 -22.14 -8.80 14.04
N LEU A 4 -21.59 -9.99 13.80
CA LEU A 4 -21.09 -10.83 14.88
C LEU A 4 -19.83 -10.18 15.45
N HIS A 5 -19.92 -9.68 16.68
CA HIS A 5 -18.78 -9.25 17.47
C HIS A 5 -18.31 -10.45 18.29
N PHE A 6 -17.18 -11.05 17.92
CA PHE A 6 -16.53 -12.06 18.74
C PHE A 6 -15.51 -11.37 19.65
N GLU A 7 -15.86 -11.23 20.92
CA GLU A 7 -14.93 -10.82 21.96
C GLU A 7 -14.22 -12.07 22.50
N LEU A 8 -13.32 -12.65 21.68
CA LEU A 8 -12.52 -13.78 22.11
C LEU A 8 -11.24 -13.23 22.74
N SER A 9 -11.01 -13.50 24.02
CA SER A 9 -9.79 -13.04 24.68
C SER A 9 -8.57 -13.76 24.07
N PHE A 10 -7.40 -13.11 24.11
CA PHE A 10 -6.16 -13.73 23.62
C PHE A 10 -5.85 -15.07 24.31
N ALA A 11 -6.24 -15.22 25.58
CA ALA A 11 -6.11 -16.47 26.32
C ALA A 11 -7.02 -17.56 25.75
N ASP A 12 -8.26 -17.21 25.39
CA ASP A 12 -9.23 -18.15 24.79
C ASP A 12 -8.82 -18.54 23.37
N ALA A 13 -8.26 -17.62 22.59
CA ALA A 13 -7.70 -17.92 21.26
C ALA A 13 -6.55 -18.94 21.33
N LEU A 14 -5.71 -18.88 22.38
CA LEU A 14 -4.61 -19.83 22.57
C LEU A 14 -5.09 -21.25 22.89
N VAL A 15 -6.27 -21.41 23.51
CA VAL A 15 -6.90 -22.72 23.73
C VAL A 15 -7.22 -23.40 22.38
N HIS A 16 -7.62 -22.60 21.38
CA HIS A 16 -7.90 -23.08 20.02
C HIS A 16 -6.64 -23.21 19.15
N MET A 17 -5.48 -22.74 19.62
CA MET A 17 -4.20 -22.76 18.91
C MET A 17 -3.14 -23.56 19.70
N PRO A 18 -3.37 -24.86 19.97
CA PRO A 18 -2.56 -25.65 20.91
C PRO A 18 -1.10 -25.81 20.50
N LYS A 19 -0.80 -25.69 19.20
CA LYS A 19 0.59 -25.73 18.68
C LYS A 19 1.44 -24.54 19.15
N PHE A 20 0.82 -23.39 19.40
CA PHE A 20 1.51 -22.15 19.79
C PHE A 20 1.46 -21.90 21.29
N ALA A 21 0.55 -22.55 22.02
CA ALA A 21 0.39 -22.43 23.46
C ALA A 21 1.71 -22.62 24.27
N PRO A 22 2.63 -23.56 23.94
CA PRO A 22 3.88 -23.73 24.69
C PRO A 22 4.80 -22.50 24.65
N MET A 23 4.79 -21.74 23.54
CA MET A 23 5.63 -20.53 23.40
C MET A 23 5.19 -19.41 24.36
N PHE A 24 3.89 -19.36 24.68
CA PHE A 24 3.31 -18.30 25.51
C PHE A 24 3.17 -18.68 26.99
N LYS A 25 3.46 -19.93 27.38
CA LYS A 25 3.41 -20.38 28.79
C LYS A 25 4.36 -19.61 29.71
N LYS A 26 5.58 -19.31 29.26
CA LYS A 26 6.59 -18.58 30.06
C LYS A 26 6.20 -17.11 30.33
N PRO A 27 5.76 -16.33 29.32
CA PRO A 27 5.27 -14.97 29.53
C PRO A 27 4.01 -14.89 30.40
N LEU A 28 3.04 -15.82 30.24
CA LEU A 28 1.75 -15.77 30.94
C LEU A 28 1.84 -16.10 32.43
N ASN A 29 2.82 -16.91 32.84
CA ASN A 29 3.02 -17.29 34.24
C ASN A 29 3.63 -16.18 35.12
N ASN A 30 4.14 -15.11 34.51
CA ASN A 30 4.72 -13.99 35.25
C ASN A 30 3.93 -12.71 34.96
N LYS A 31 2.79 -12.59 35.63
CA LYS A 31 1.87 -11.44 35.51
C LYS A 31 2.59 -10.10 35.76
N ASP A 32 3.59 -10.08 36.63
CA ASP A 32 4.37 -8.88 36.95
C ASP A 32 5.31 -8.47 35.82
N LYS A 33 5.98 -9.43 35.16
CA LYS A 33 6.78 -9.14 33.95
C LYS A 33 5.94 -8.70 32.76
N LEU A 34 4.70 -9.18 32.66
CA LEU A 34 3.75 -8.73 31.62
C LEU A 34 3.35 -7.27 31.84
N ILE A 35 3.13 -6.89 33.10
CA ILE A 35 2.87 -5.51 33.53
C ILE A 35 4.11 -4.61 33.36
N GLU A 36 5.31 -5.16 33.55
CA GLU A 36 6.56 -4.44 33.30
C GLU A 36 6.80 -4.21 31.80
N LEU A 37 6.50 -5.21 30.95
CA LEU A 37 6.50 -5.11 29.48
C LEU A 37 5.48 -4.08 28.95
N THR A 38 4.36 -3.89 29.64
CA THR A 38 3.38 -2.85 29.28
C THR A 38 3.74 -1.47 29.81
N LYS A 39 4.67 -1.36 30.77
CA LYS A 39 5.13 -0.10 31.38
C LYS A 39 6.49 0.37 30.88
N THR A 40 7.27 -0.48 30.19
CA THR A 40 8.54 -0.05 29.59
C THR A 40 8.23 0.85 28.39
N PRO A 41 8.87 2.02 28.24
CA PRO A 41 8.74 2.78 27.00
C PRO A 41 9.30 1.91 25.87
N LEU A 42 8.42 1.53 24.96
CA LEU A 42 8.75 0.69 23.81
C LEU A 42 9.92 1.36 23.07
N ASN A 43 11.08 0.69 23.07
CA ASN A 43 12.18 1.10 22.22
C ASN A 43 11.75 0.99 20.75
N LYS A 44 12.49 1.67 19.86
CA LYS A 44 12.05 2.11 18.52
C LYS A 44 11.51 1.06 17.55
N ASN A 45 11.40 -0.21 17.91
CA ASN A 45 10.86 -1.24 17.03
C ASN A 45 9.71 -2.00 17.71
N CYS A 46 8.52 -1.91 17.10
CA CYS A 46 7.49 -2.96 17.04
C CYS A 46 6.21 -2.80 17.90
N SER A 47 5.11 -2.36 17.27
CA SER A 47 3.79 -3.03 17.21
C SER A 47 2.68 -2.00 16.88
N ALA A 48 2.21 -2.01 15.63
CA ALA A 48 1.20 -1.09 15.10
C ALA A 48 -0.23 -1.34 15.63
N VAL A 49 -0.44 -2.33 16.51
CA VAL A 49 -1.79 -2.77 16.91
C VAL A 49 -2.38 -1.92 18.05
N VAL A 50 -1.55 -1.24 18.85
CA VAL A 50 -2.02 -0.48 20.04
C VAL A 50 -2.27 1.02 19.73
N LEU A 51 -1.76 1.53 18.61
CA LEU A 51 -1.95 2.93 18.20
C LEU A 51 -3.25 3.11 17.41
N LYS A 52 -4.40 2.98 18.11
CA LYS A 52 -5.71 3.46 17.64
C LYS A 52 -5.84 5.00 17.64
N LYS A 53 -4.78 5.71 18.00
CA LYS A 53 -4.61 7.14 17.72
C LYS A 53 -3.84 7.18 16.42
N LEU A 54 -4.48 7.65 15.35
CA LEU A 54 -3.89 7.93 14.04
C LEU A 54 -2.39 8.19 14.21
N LEU A 55 -1.56 7.23 13.83
CA LEU A 55 -0.14 7.47 13.64
C LEU A 55 -0.10 8.63 12.64
N GLU A 56 0.25 9.82 13.12
CA GLU A 56 0.78 10.83 12.23
C GLU A 56 1.89 10.13 11.46
N LYS A 57 1.70 10.01 10.14
CA LYS A 57 2.70 9.39 9.27
C LYS A 57 4.03 9.98 9.69
N LEU A 58 4.93 9.13 10.20
CA LEU A 58 6.31 9.51 10.44
C LEU A 58 6.76 10.15 9.13
N GLY A 59 7.10 11.45 9.17
CA GLY A 59 7.21 12.29 7.98
C GLY A 59 7.89 11.52 6.85
N ASP A 60 7.18 11.39 5.72
CA ASP A 60 7.60 10.53 4.63
C ASP A 60 9.04 10.91 4.25
N ALA A 61 9.97 9.97 4.40
CA ALA A 61 11.42 10.25 4.43
C ALA A 61 11.97 10.80 3.11
N GLY A 62 11.12 10.90 2.09
CA GLY A 62 11.42 11.41 0.77
C GLY A 62 10.63 10.58 -0.23
N ARG A 63 9.95 11.27 -1.15
CA ARG A 63 9.44 10.68 -2.40
C ARG A 63 10.52 9.82 -3.04
N PHE A 64 10.37 8.50 -2.98
CA PHE A 64 11.28 7.60 -3.69
C PHE A 64 10.88 7.60 -5.16
N LEU A 65 11.69 8.27 -5.98
CA LEU A 65 11.44 8.41 -7.40
C LEU A 65 12.29 7.41 -8.18
N ILE A 66 11.64 6.61 -9.01
CA ILE A 66 12.29 5.70 -9.94
C ILE A 66 12.28 6.36 -11.31
N PRO A 67 13.45 6.64 -11.92
CA PRO A 67 13.52 7.00 -13.31
C PRO A 67 13.02 5.84 -14.17
N CYS A 68 12.00 6.12 -14.97
CA CYS A 68 11.47 5.18 -15.92
C CYS A 68 11.22 5.85 -17.27
N ASP A 69 11.25 5.06 -18.33
CA ASP A 69 10.84 5.51 -19.66
C ASP A 69 9.71 4.62 -20.18
N PHE A 70 8.93 5.17 -21.09
CA PHE A 70 8.02 4.43 -21.96
C PHE A 70 8.54 4.54 -23.38
N SER A 71 8.08 3.67 -24.28
CA SER A 71 8.55 3.65 -25.67
C SER A 71 8.49 5.01 -26.39
N GLU A 72 7.57 5.90 -25.99
CA GLU A 72 7.38 7.22 -26.59
C GLU A 72 7.46 8.38 -25.56
N PHE A 73 7.88 8.11 -24.32
CA PHE A 73 7.94 9.12 -23.26
C PHE A 73 9.16 8.89 -22.37
N ASP A 74 10.21 9.65 -22.66
CA ASP A 74 11.50 9.59 -21.96
C ASP A 74 11.53 10.54 -20.75
N ASN A 75 12.41 10.25 -19.79
CA ASN A 75 12.66 11.04 -18.58
C ASN A 75 11.45 11.11 -17.63
N CYS A 76 10.64 10.05 -17.57
CA CYS A 76 9.58 9.96 -16.57
C CYS A 76 10.17 9.64 -15.20
N LEU A 77 9.69 10.30 -14.15
CA LEU A 77 9.92 9.84 -12.79
C LEU A 77 8.62 9.25 -12.26
N ALA A 78 8.68 8.03 -11.75
CA ALA A 78 7.55 7.42 -11.09
C ALA A 78 7.76 7.42 -9.57
N LEU A 79 6.70 7.75 -8.82
CA LEU A 79 6.70 7.58 -7.37
C LEU A 79 6.54 6.10 -7.06
N ALA A 80 7.52 5.49 -6.38
CA ALA A 80 7.33 4.15 -5.82
C ALA A 80 6.62 4.28 -4.47
N ASP A 81 5.39 3.77 -4.40
CA ASP A 81 4.55 3.84 -3.22
C ASP A 81 4.14 2.43 -2.78
N LEU A 82 4.79 1.93 -1.73
CA LEU A 82 4.46 0.64 -1.13
C LEU A 82 3.09 0.64 -0.44
N GLY A 83 2.54 1.82 -0.13
CA GLY A 83 1.18 2.01 0.36
C GLY A 83 0.13 1.80 -0.73
N ALA A 84 0.44 2.16 -1.98
CA ALA A 84 -0.44 1.98 -3.11
C ALA A 84 -0.61 0.50 -3.47
N SER A 85 -1.85 0.04 -3.58
CA SER A 85 -2.19 -1.33 -3.96
C SER A 85 -2.18 -1.58 -5.47
N ILE A 86 -2.08 -0.51 -6.26
CA ILE A 86 -2.19 -0.51 -7.72
C ILE A 86 -1.15 0.44 -8.33
N ASN A 87 -0.81 0.24 -9.60
CA ASN A 87 -0.10 1.25 -10.38
C ASN A 87 -1.10 2.27 -10.93
N LEU A 88 -0.79 3.55 -10.82
CA LEU A 88 -1.63 4.64 -11.30
C LEU A 88 -0.91 5.45 -12.37
N MET A 89 -1.63 5.76 -13.45
CA MET A 89 -1.16 6.65 -14.51
C MET A 89 -2.19 7.74 -14.77
N SER A 90 -1.74 8.98 -15.01
CA SER A 90 -2.67 10.04 -15.38
C SER A 90 -3.18 9.90 -16.80
N LEU A 91 -4.43 10.29 -17.04
CA LEU A 91 -5.02 10.30 -18.38
C LEU A 91 -4.22 11.17 -19.36
N SER A 92 -3.63 12.26 -18.86
CA SER A 92 -2.82 13.17 -19.67
C SER A 92 -1.56 12.48 -20.22
N ILE A 93 -0.88 11.66 -19.42
CA ILE A 93 0.28 10.88 -19.88
C ILE A 93 -0.16 9.75 -20.80
N TRP A 94 -1.23 9.02 -20.45
CA TRP A 94 -1.76 7.98 -21.32
C TRP A 94 -2.03 8.47 -22.74
N LYS A 95 -2.66 9.65 -22.86
CA LYS A 95 -2.90 10.31 -24.16
C LYS A 95 -1.61 10.67 -24.89
N LYS A 96 -0.55 11.06 -24.18
CA LYS A 96 0.77 11.37 -24.77
C LYS A 96 1.50 10.13 -25.27
N LEU A 97 1.30 8.98 -24.64
CA LEU A 97 1.90 7.71 -25.05
C LEU A 97 1.33 7.16 -26.37
N ARG A 98 0.26 7.78 -26.91
CA ARG A 98 -0.40 7.38 -28.17
C ARG A 98 -0.79 5.89 -28.23
N LEU A 99 -1.02 5.29 -27.06
CA LEU A 99 -1.35 3.88 -26.90
C LEU A 99 -2.83 3.61 -27.26
N PRO A 100 -3.22 2.33 -27.45
CA PRO A 100 -4.58 1.93 -27.81
C PRO A 100 -5.65 2.42 -26.81
N THR A 101 -6.92 2.13 -27.11
CA THR A 101 -8.02 2.41 -26.18
C THR A 101 -7.84 1.70 -24.84
N LEU A 102 -8.16 2.40 -23.76
CA LEU A 102 -8.21 1.82 -22.42
C LEU A 102 -9.27 0.73 -22.35
N ASN A 103 -9.03 -0.28 -21.51
CA ASN A 103 -10.07 -1.25 -21.19
C ASN A 103 -11.05 -0.64 -20.20
N ASP A 104 -12.33 -0.79 -20.47
CA ASP A 104 -13.38 -0.40 -19.53
C ASP A 104 -13.24 -1.14 -18.20
N THR A 105 -13.59 -0.46 -17.12
CA THR A 105 -13.57 -1.04 -15.77
C THR A 105 -14.76 -0.57 -14.95
N LYS A 106 -15.27 -1.46 -14.10
CA LYS A 106 -16.29 -1.15 -13.08
C LYS A 106 -15.67 -0.81 -11.72
N MET A 107 -14.35 -0.76 -11.64
CA MET A 107 -13.61 -0.42 -10.43
C MET A 107 -13.91 1.01 -9.96
N VAL A 108 -13.88 1.21 -8.64
CA VAL A 108 -13.76 2.51 -7.99
C VAL A 108 -12.54 2.51 -7.09
N LEU A 109 -11.89 3.65 -6.93
CA LEU A 109 -10.70 3.81 -6.11
C LEU A 109 -11.02 4.65 -4.88
N GLU A 110 -10.56 4.22 -3.72
CA GLU A 110 -10.48 5.06 -2.53
C GLU A 110 -9.05 5.61 -2.43
N LEU A 111 -8.92 6.94 -2.49
CA LEU A 111 -7.63 7.62 -2.42
C LEU A 111 -7.20 7.83 -0.96
N ALA A 112 -5.95 8.26 -0.74
CA ALA A 112 -5.41 8.46 0.60
C ALA A 112 -6.17 9.53 1.43
N ASP A 113 -6.84 10.46 0.76
CA ASP A 113 -7.74 11.46 1.35
C ASP A 113 -9.18 10.94 1.57
N ARG A 114 -9.39 9.63 1.35
CA ARG A 114 -10.69 8.93 1.43
C ARG A 114 -11.71 9.37 0.38
N THR A 115 -11.30 10.14 -0.62
CA THR A 115 -12.17 10.44 -1.76
C THR A 115 -12.33 9.20 -2.63
N ILE A 116 -13.51 9.05 -3.21
CA ILE A 116 -13.80 7.96 -4.14
C ILE A 116 -13.68 8.50 -5.56
N SER A 117 -12.83 7.87 -6.37
CA SER A 117 -12.58 8.25 -7.75
C SER A 117 -12.92 7.10 -8.70
N LYS A 118 -13.52 7.42 -9.84
CA LYS A 118 -13.77 6.45 -10.91
C LYS A 118 -12.65 6.53 -11.95
N PRO A 119 -11.89 5.45 -12.19
CA PRO A 119 -10.91 5.41 -13.26
C PRO A 119 -11.56 5.63 -14.64
N THR A 120 -10.79 6.21 -15.55
CA THR A 120 -11.14 6.26 -16.97
C THR A 120 -11.07 4.86 -17.59
N GLY A 121 -10.14 4.03 -17.14
CA GLY A 121 -10.00 2.65 -17.62
C GLY A 121 -8.72 1.99 -17.10
N VAL A 122 -8.40 0.82 -17.65
CA VAL A 122 -7.18 0.06 -17.33
C VAL A 122 -6.34 -0.12 -18.59
N ALA A 123 -5.10 0.33 -18.52
CA ALA A 123 -4.07 0.06 -19.50
C ALA A 123 -3.36 -1.23 -19.12
N LYS A 124 -3.41 -2.25 -19.99
CA LYS A 124 -2.78 -3.56 -19.71
C LYS A 124 -1.47 -3.71 -20.46
N ASN A 125 -0.53 -4.42 -19.86
CA ASN A 125 0.78 -4.78 -20.45
C ASN A 125 1.55 -3.56 -20.98
N VAL A 126 1.54 -2.46 -20.23
CA VAL A 126 2.36 -1.29 -20.56
C VAL A 126 3.80 -1.61 -20.20
N PHE A 127 4.71 -1.54 -21.16
CA PHE A 127 6.13 -1.75 -20.91
C PHE A 127 6.75 -0.50 -20.30
N VAL A 128 7.23 -0.66 -19.06
CA VAL A 128 7.98 0.36 -18.32
C VAL A 128 9.45 -0.02 -18.36
N LYS A 129 10.27 0.89 -18.87
CA LYS A 129 11.73 0.73 -18.84
C LYS A 129 12.27 1.28 -17.53
N VAL A 130 13.03 0.48 -16.79
CA VAL A 130 13.77 0.91 -15.61
C VAL A 130 15.24 0.54 -15.80
N GLY A 131 16.09 1.57 -15.93
CA GLY A 131 17.48 1.39 -16.33
C GLY A 131 17.60 0.73 -17.71
N LYS A 132 18.03 -0.53 -17.75
CA LYS A 132 18.21 -1.31 -18.99
C LYS A 132 17.11 -2.36 -19.21
N PHE A 133 16.22 -2.54 -18.24
CA PHE A 133 15.22 -3.61 -18.24
C PHE A 133 13.84 -3.06 -18.57
N TYR A 134 13.00 -3.92 -19.16
CA TYR A 134 11.61 -3.63 -19.47
C TYR A 134 10.72 -4.55 -18.65
N PHE A 135 9.73 -3.96 -17.97
CA PHE A 135 8.76 -4.67 -17.15
C PHE A 135 7.36 -4.41 -17.70
N PRO A 136 6.57 -5.44 -18.03
CA PRO A 136 5.15 -5.24 -18.32
C PRO A 136 4.41 -4.94 -17.02
N ALA A 137 3.60 -3.88 -17.02
CA ALA A 137 2.78 -3.52 -15.89
C ALA A 137 1.39 -3.06 -16.34
N ASP A 138 0.39 -3.40 -15.54
CA ASP A 138 -0.96 -2.88 -15.71
C ASP A 138 -1.11 -1.58 -14.92
N PHE A 139 -1.71 -0.57 -15.53
CA PHE A 139 -1.98 0.72 -14.91
C PHE A 139 -3.48 1.01 -14.89
N VAL A 140 -3.96 1.46 -13.73
CA VAL A 140 -5.25 2.12 -13.64
C VAL A 140 -5.07 3.56 -14.08
N VAL A 141 -5.89 4.01 -15.04
CA VAL A 141 -5.79 5.36 -15.58
C VAL A 141 -6.87 6.25 -14.98
N LEU A 142 -6.46 7.34 -14.36
CA LEU A 142 -7.33 8.31 -13.71
C LEU A 142 -7.10 9.71 -14.27
N ASP A 143 -8.16 10.49 -14.40
CA ASP A 143 -8.07 11.90 -14.81
C ASP A 143 -7.88 12.79 -13.57
N PHE A 144 -6.64 13.14 -13.28
CA PHE A 144 -6.28 14.01 -12.16
C PHE A 144 -5.19 15.00 -12.58
N VAL A 145 -5.17 16.16 -11.92
CA VAL A 145 -4.12 17.15 -12.12
C VAL A 145 -2.81 16.58 -11.59
N THR A 146 -1.87 16.38 -12.51
CA THR A 146 -0.64 15.65 -12.25
C THR A 146 0.54 16.62 -12.21
N ASP A 147 1.46 16.46 -11.25
CA ASP A 147 2.76 17.15 -11.32
C ASP A 147 3.50 16.61 -12.56
N PRO A 148 3.84 17.46 -13.55
CA PRO A 148 4.53 17.01 -14.76
C PRO A 148 5.83 16.25 -14.48
N ARG A 149 6.44 16.44 -13.30
CA ARG A 149 7.69 15.81 -12.89
C ARG A 149 7.51 14.40 -12.37
N VAL A 150 6.34 14.04 -11.82
CA VAL A 150 6.11 12.71 -11.23
C VAL A 150 4.73 12.20 -11.64
N PRO A 151 4.54 11.80 -12.91
CA PRO A 151 3.19 11.62 -13.40
C PRO A 151 2.59 10.23 -13.16
N LEU A 152 3.30 9.38 -12.42
CA LEU A 152 2.98 7.98 -12.22
C LEU A 152 3.21 7.57 -10.78
N ILE A 153 2.42 6.59 -10.34
CA ILE A 153 2.64 5.87 -9.09
C ILE A 153 2.83 4.40 -9.43
N LEU A 154 3.95 3.83 -8.99
CA LEU A 154 4.22 2.40 -8.99
C LEU A 154 3.82 1.89 -7.61
N GLY A 155 2.73 1.12 -7.58
CA GLY A 155 2.27 0.48 -6.36
C GLY A 155 2.98 -0.84 -6.12
N ARG A 156 2.53 -1.58 -5.10
CA ARG A 156 3.05 -2.92 -4.77
C ARG A 156 3.08 -3.95 -5.90
N PRO A 157 2.19 -3.93 -6.92
CA PRO A 157 2.24 -4.92 -8.00
C PRO A 157 3.46 -4.80 -8.94
N PHE A 158 4.16 -3.68 -8.94
CA PHE A 158 5.35 -3.45 -9.75
C PHE A 158 6.61 -3.92 -9.02
#